data_AF-A0AAV2ICG1-F1
#
_entry.id   AF-A0AAV2ICG1-F1
#
_cell.length_a   1.000
_cell.length_b   1.000
_cell.length_c   1.000
_cell.angle_alpha   90.00
_cell.angle_beta   90.00
_cell.angle_gamma   90.00
#
_symmetry.space_group_name_H-M   'P 1'
#
loop_
_entity.id
_entity.type
_entity.pdbx_description
1 polymer ?
#
loop_
_entity_poly.entity_id
_entity_poly.type
_entity_poly.pdbx_seq_one_letter_code
_entity_poly.pdbx_strand_id
1 'polypeptide(L)'
;MTLTPVIVFLMMVSVSWALLFERSSPIASADDRAIAESCLALADQGSCEFYSCFESRLPCGREWYMLRTGHYYCNKMQRQKPNFSLAGQRFIEDAQRCLTQSLKDEYRLDDIDCHTLEHQAVDSITPCFINNDFCNAFRTDAAQFFRVYEFSDLFTRGAGKIWRQIVNMAAQCGGAAAREITSDTSETVINTVNTFFDSLSRGVGK
;
A
#
# COMPACT_ATOMS: atom_id res chain seq x y z
N MET A 1 53.39 -0.82 28.11
CA MET A 1 51.99 -0.54 27.75
C MET A 1 51.97 -0.06 26.30
N THR A 2 51.93 -0.99 25.36
CA THR A 2 51.86 -0.70 23.92
C THR A 2 50.46 -1.13 23.46
N LEU A 3 49.57 -0.14 23.31
CA LEU A 3 48.26 -0.38 22.69
C LEU A 3 48.50 -0.81 21.23
N THR A 4 48.00 -1.99 20.90
CA THR A 4 48.22 -2.71 19.65
C THR A 4 47.56 -1.98 18.46
N PRO A 5 48.27 -1.79 17.32
CA PRO A 5 47.75 -1.10 16.13
C PRO A 5 46.57 -1.82 15.44
N VAL A 6 46.20 -3.01 15.91
CA VAL A 6 45.12 -3.86 15.36
C VAL A 6 43.73 -3.28 15.65
N ILE A 7 43.54 -2.59 16.78
CA ILE A 7 42.24 -2.06 17.20
C ILE A 7 41.82 -0.85 16.34
N VAL A 8 42.78 -0.04 15.89
CA VAL A 8 42.52 1.12 15.03
C VAL A 8 42.07 0.70 13.63
N PHE A 9 42.62 -0.41 13.11
CA PHE A 9 42.26 -0.92 11.78
C PHE A 9 40.84 -1.50 11.73
N LEU A 10 40.38 -2.17 12.80
CA LEU A 10 39.02 -2.72 12.88
C LEU A 10 37.92 -1.66 12.96
N MET A 11 38.20 -0.47 13.53
CA MET A 11 37.23 0.63 13.55
C MET A 11 37.13 1.37 12.22
N MET A 12 38.17 1.40 11.38
CA MET A 12 38.10 2.07 10.06
C MET A 12 37.33 1.25 9.02
N VAL A 13 37.33 -0.09 9.16
CA VAL A 13 36.56 -0.97 8.26
C VAL A 13 35.06 -0.94 8.57
N SER A 14 34.67 -0.82 9.84
CA SER A 14 33.25 -0.74 10.23
C SER A 14 32.57 0.59 9.87
N VAL A 15 33.29 1.71 9.93
CA VAL A 15 32.77 3.02 9.50
C VAL A 15 32.59 3.09 7.98
N SER A 16 33.45 2.39 7.22
CA SER A 16 33.35 2.31 5.77
C SER A 16 32.10 1.56 5.29
N TRP A 17 31.63 0.54 6.03
CA TRP A 17 30.40 -0.17 5.67
C TRP A 17 29.13 0.62 5.99
N ALA A 18 29.11 1.42 7.07
CA ALA A 18 27.96 2.26 7.38
C ALA A 18 27.74 3.37 6.32
N LEU A 19 28.82 3.93 5.76
CA LEU A 19 28.75 4.97 4.72
C LEU A 19 28.60 4.41 3.28
N LEU A 20 28.84 3.12 3.05
CA LEU A 20 28.62 2.46 1.75
C LEU A 20 27.19 1.94 1.55
N PHE A 21 26.37 1.91 2.62
CA PHE A 21 24.96 1.52 2.59
C PHE A 21 24.01 2.66 2.95
N GLU A 22 24.45 3.91 2.79
CA GLU A 22 23.54 5.06 2.76
C GLU A 22 22.76 4.98 1.44
N ARG A 23 21.68 4.21 1.45
CA ARG A 23 20.80 3.99 0.32
C ARG A 23 20.02 5.29 0.10
N SER A 24 20.65 6.26 -0.57
CA SER A 24 20.00 7.50 -0.97
C SER A 24 18.77 7.14 -1.81
N SER A 25 17.61 7.60 -1.35
CA SER A 25 16.38 7.45 -2.12
C SER A 25 16.38 8.49 -3.23
N PRO A 26 15.86 8.17 -4.43
CA PRO A 26 15.80 9.13 -5.51
C PRO A 26 14.87 10.28 -5.10
N ILE A 27 15.33 11.49 -5.40
CA ILE A 27 14.50 12.70 -5.33
C ILE A 27 13.91 12.91 -6.72
N ALA A 28 12.59 12.96 -6.82
CA ALA A 28 11.90 13.37 -8.03
C ALA A 28 11.70 14.88 -8.00
N SER A 29 12.11 15.56 -9.07
CA SER A 29 11.90 16.99 -9.25
C SER A 29 10.82 17.26 -10.30
N ALA A 30 10.17 18.41 -10.18
CA ALA A 30 9.23 18.90 -11.17
C ALA A 30 9.92 19.46 -12.42
N ASP A 31 11.20 19.84 -12.37
CA ASP A 31 11.95 20.42 -13.50
C ASP A 31 11.12 21.47 -14.28
N ASP A 32 10.58 22.47 -13.57
CA ASP A 32 9.69 23.52 -14.09
C ASP A 32 8.30 23.08 -14.60
N ARG A 33 7.92 21.80 -14.47
CA ARG A 33 6.58 21.31 -14.82
C ARG A 33 5.55 21.89 -13.86
N ALA A 34 4.66 22.73 -14.40
CA ALA A 34 3.57 23.34 -13.65
C ALA A 34 2.61 22.30 -13.06
N ILE A 35 1.97 22.67 -11.96
CA ILE A 35 0.87 21.89 -11.38
C ILE A 35 -0.30 21.90 -12.37
N ALA A 36 -0.70 20.73 -12.86
CA ALA A 36 -1.81 20.61 -13.79
C ALA A 36 -3.13 20.41 -13.03
N GLU A 37 -4.07 21.36 -13.15
CA GLU A 37 -5.41 21.24 -12.56
C GLU A 37 -6.18 20.03 -13.09
N SER A 38 -5.92 19.62 -14.34
CA SER A 38 -6.47 18.38 -14.90
C SER A 38 -5.99 17.14 -14.13
N CYS A 39 -4.77 17.15 -13.60
CA CYS A 39 -4.23 16.08 -12.77
C CYS A 39 -4.94 16.01 -11.41
N LEU A 40 -5.13 17.17 -10.78
CA LEU A 40 -5.86 17.27 -9.52
C LEU A 40 -7.33 16.83 -9.68
N ALA A 41 -7.94 17.13 -10.83
CA ALA A 41 -9.28 16.65 -11.15
C ALA A 41 -9.36 15.12 -11.30
N LEU A 42 -8.31 14.46 -11.82
CA LEU A 42 -8.23 12.99 -11.84
C LEU A 42 -8.18 12.43 -10.42
N ALA A 43 -7.46 13.09 -9.51
CA ALA A 43 -7.46 12.70 -8.10
C ALA A 43 -8.85 12.81 -7.48
N ASP A 44 -9.58 13.89 -7.75
CA ASP A 44 -10.93 14.08 -7.22
C ASP A 44 -11.96 13.08 -7.78
N GLN A 45 -11.68 12.50 -8.95
CA GLN A 45 -12.50 11.46 -9.56
C GLN A 45 -12.15 10.05 -9.06
N GLY A 46 -11.01 9.87 -8.38
CA GLY A 46 -10.48 8.53 -8.07
C GLY A 46 -9.94 7.80 -9.31
N SER A 47 -9.55 8.53 -10.35
CA SER A 47 -9.09 7.97 -11.63
C SER A 47 -7.70 7.34 -11.48
N CYS A 48 -7.51 6.14 -12.02
CA CYS A 48 -6.20 5.49 -11.98
C CYS A 48 -5.14 6.24 -12.81
N GLU A 49 -5.57 7.03 -13.79
CA GLU A 49 -4.75 7.91 -14.62
C GLU A 49 -4.04 8.98 -13.80
N PHE A 50 -4.56 9.32 -12.60
CA PHE A 50 -3.90 10.23 -11.67
C PHE A 50 -2.46 9.78 -11.37
N TYR A 51 -2.22 8.48 -11.15
CA TYR A 51 -0.89 7.97 -10.82
C TYR A 51 0.12 8.19 -11.95
N SER A 52 -0.29 7.99 -13.21
CA SER A 52 0.55 8.25 -14.39
C SER A 52 0.77 9.75 -14.59
N CYS A 53 -0.26 10.56 -14.31
CA CYS A 53 -0.16 12.00 -14.37
C CYS A 53 0.76 12.57 -13.28
N PHE A 54 0.69 12.06 -12.05
CA PHE A 54 1.60 12.39 -10.96
C PHE A 54 3.03 12.08 -11.35
N GLU A 55 3.28 10.85 -11.79
CA GLU A 55 4.60 10.40 -12.23
C GLU A 55 5.17 11.26 -13.37
N SER A 56 4.30 11.74 -14.27
CA SER A 56 4.72 12.62 -15.37
C SER A 56 5.20 14.00 -14.92
N ARG A 57 4.84 14.44 -13.70
CA ARG A 57 5.32 15.69 -13.08
C ARG A 57 6.44 15.45 -12.09
N LEU A 58 6.36 14.41 -11.28
CA LEU A 58 7.36 14.05 -10.26
C LEU A 58 7.79 12.60 -10.49
N PRO A 59 8.80 12.36 -11.34
CA PRO A 59 9.12 11.03 -11.84
C PRO A 59 10.03 10.27 -10.88
N CYS A 60 9.46 9.39 -10.06
CA CYS A 60 10.24 8.49 -9.20
C CYS A 60 10.80 7.28 -9.96
N GLY A 61 10.11 6.86 -11.02
CA GLY A 61 10.42 5.72 -11.85
C GLY A 61 9.43 4.56 -11.66
N ARG A 62 9.46 3.61 -12.60
CA ARG A 62 8.53 2.46 -12.65
C ARG A 62 8.59 1.51 -11.45
N GLU A 63 9.68 1.55 -10.70
CA GLU A 63 9.90 0.70 -9.53
C GLU A 63 9.33 1.27 -8.24
N TRP A 64 8.81 2.50 -8.28
CA TRP A 64 8.29 3.22 -7.11
C TRP A 64 6.77 3.29 -7.10
N TYR A 65 6.24 3.79 -5.98
CA TYR A 65 4.84 3.67 -5.61
C TYR A 65 3.85 4.02 -6.72
N MET A 66 3.99 5.18 -7.38
CA MET A 66 3.00 5.69 -8.33
C MET A 66 2.65 4.67 -9.41
N LEU A 67 3.66 4.10 -10.08
CA LEU A 67 3.44 3.14 -11.16
C LEU A 67 3.42 1.68 -10.69
N ARG A 68 4.35 1.29 -9.80
CA ARG A 68 4.49 -0.11 -9.36
C ARG A 68 3.30 -0.56 -8.51
N THR A 69 2.73 0.35 -7.73
CA THR A 69 1.78 0.01 -6.68
C THR A 69 0.44 0.70 -6.92
N GLY A 70 0.40 2.03 -6.84
CA GLY A 70 -0.83 2.81 -6.90
C GLY A 70 -1.59 2.55 -8.19
N HIS A 71 -0.95 2.80 -9.34
CA HIS A 71 -1.53 2.56 -10.65
C HIS A 71 -1.96 1.09 -10.84
N TYR A 72 -1.12 0.13 -10.44
CA TYR A 72 -1.41 -1.29 -10.59
C TYR A 72 -2.66 -1.73 -9.81
N TYR A 73 -2.70 -1.46 -8.50
CA TYR A 73 -3.82 -1.89 -7.65
C TYR A 73 -5.09 -1.12 -7.95
N CYS A 74 -5.00 0.17 -8.28
CA CYS A 74 -6.16 0.95 -8.73
C CYS A 74 -6.82 0.28 -9.95
N ASN A 75 -6.02 -0.03 -10.98
CA ASN A 75 -6.53 -0.69 -12.17
C ASN A 75 -7.04 -2.11 -11.88
N LYS A 76 -6.37 -2.86 -10.99
CA LYS A 76 -6.80 -4.22 -10.62
C LYS A 76 -8.16 -4.19 -9.90
N MET A 77 -8.37 -3.25 -8.98
CA MET A 77 -9.66 -3.02 -8.35
C MET A 77 -10.73 -2.62 -9.36
N GLN A 78 -10.46 -1.66 -10.25
CA GLN A 78 -11.45 -1.23 -11.25
C GLN A 78 -11.90 -2.39 -12.16
N ARG A 79 -10.96 -3.25 -12.57
CA ARG A 79 -11.29 -4.47 -13.33
C ARG A 79 -12.12 -5.47 -12.54
N GLN A 80 -11.87 -5.60 -11.24
CA GLN A 80 -12.60 -6.53 -10.38
C GLN A 80 -13.91 -5.95 -9.83
N LYS A 81 -14.09 -4.63 -9.84
CA LYS A 81 -15.25 -3.91 -9.30
C LYS A 81 -16.60 -4.53 -9.70
N PRO A 82 -16.84 -4.96 -10.96
CA PRO A 82 -18.11 -5.60 -11.33
C PRO A 82 -18.42 -6.91 -10.58
N ASN A 83 -17.41 -7.58 -10.03
CA ASN A 83 -17.55 -8.82 -9.26
C ASN A 83 -17.85 -8.59 -7.78
N PHE A 84 -17.79 -7.33 -7.31
CA PHE A 84 -18.15 -6.96 -5.94
C PHE A 84 -19.66 -6.72 -5.83
N SER A 85 -20.17 -6.89 -4.62
CA SER A 85 -21.49 -6.42 -4.21
C SER A 85 -21.65 -4.91 -4.44
N LEU A 86 -22.88 -4.40 -4.43
CA LEU A 86 -23.12 -2.95 -4.54
C LEU A 86 -22.41 -2.15 -3.42
N ALA A 87 -22.29 -2.73 -2.21
CA ALA A 87 -21.55 -2.12 -1.12
C ALA A 87 -20.04 -2.10 -1.41
N GLY A 88 -19.50 -3.20 -1.92
CA GLY A 88 -18.09 -3.28 -2.33
C GLY A 88 -17.74 -2.36 -3.50
N GLN A 89 -18.65 -2.18 -4.46
CA GLN A 89 -18.47 -1.25 -5.58
C GLN A 89 -18.36 0.20 -5.09
N ARG A 90 -19.25 0.61 -4.16
CA ARG A 90 -19.18 1.93 -3.52
C ARG A 90 -17.90 2.11 -2.73
N PHE A 91 -17.53 1.11 -1.91
CA PHE A 91 -16.25 1.09 -1.19
C PHE A 91 -15.07 1.31 -2.15
N ILE A 92 -15.01 0.62 -3.28
CA ILE A 92 -13.91 0.77 -4.25
C ILE A 92 -13.85 2.20 -4.76
N GLU A 93 -14.98 2.78 -5.15
CA GLU A 93 -15.05 4.15 -5.68
C GLU A 93 -14.61 5.19 -4.63
N ASP A 94 -15.12 5.08 -3.42
CA ASP A 94 -14.85 6.04 -2.35
C ASP A 94 -13.42 5.89 -1.80
N ALA A 95 -12.94 4.65 -1.63
CA ALA A 95 -11.57 4.38 -1.19
C ALA A 95 -10.54 4.83 -2.23
N GLN A 96 -10.79 4.60 -3.53
CA GLN A 96 -9.89 5.08 -4.58
C GLN A 96 -9.85 6.61 -4.65
N ARG A 97 -11.01 7.27 -4.56
CA ARG A 97 -11.06 8.73 -4.48
C ARG A 97 -10.27 9.25 -3.29
N CYS A 98 -10.42 8.64 -2.12
CA CYS A 98 -9.65 9.01 -0.93
C CYS A 98 -8.14 8.85 -1.14
N LEU A 99 -7.70 7.69 -1.67
CA LEU A 99 -6.28 7.39 -1.92
C LEU A 99 -5.63 8.37 -2.89
N THR A 100 -6.33 8.77 -3.95
CA THR A 100 -5.78 9.74 -4.90
C THR A 100 -5.82 11.15 -4.34
N GLN A 101 -6.87 11.52 -3.60
CA GLN A 101 -6.96 12.82 -2.93
C GLN A 101 -5.90 13.02 -1.85
N SER A 102 -5.52 11.98 -1.11
CA SER A 102 -4.49 12.07 -0.08
C SER A 102 -3.09 12.35 -0.62
N LEU A 103 -2.89 12.31 -1.94
CA LEU A 103 -1.62 12.58 -2.62
C LEU A 103 -1.57 13.97 -3.27
N LYS A 104 -2.63 14.76 -3.14
CA LYS A 104 -2.72 16.08 -3.81
C LYS A 104 -1.71 17.07 -3.25
N ASP A 105 -1.36 16.96 -1.97
CA ASP A 105 -0.41 17.89 -1.36
C ASP A 105 1.02 17.59 -1.80
N GLU A 106 1.37 16.30 -1.88
CA GLU A 106 2.63 15.83 -2.46
C GLU A 106 2.75 16.24 -3.94
N TYR A 107 1.66 16.15 -4.71
CA TYR A 107 1.67 16.56 -6.13
C TYR A 107 1.98 18.04 -6.33
N ARG A 108 1.73 18.89 -5.33
CA ARG A 108 1.97 20.35 -5.39
C ARG A 108 3.40 20.73 -5.03
N LEU A 109 4.22 19.82 -4.52
CA LEU A 109 5.62 20.08 -4.20
C LEU A 109 6.47 20.15 -5.46
N ASP A 110 7.57 20.90 -5.43
CA ASP A 110 8.51 20.94 -6.56
C ASP A 110 9.51 19.79 -6.53
N ASP A 111 9.82 19.27 -5.35
CA ASP A 111 10.69 18.11 -5.17
C ASP A 111 10.09 17.15 -4.14
N ILE A 112 10.26 15.85 -4.36
CA ILE A 112 9.81 14.82 -3.43
C ILE A 112 10.79 13.66 -3.31
N ASP A 113 11.00 13.20 -2.07
CA ASP A 113 11.72 11.96 -1.81
C ASP A 113 10.81 10.76 -2.08
N CYS A 114 11.19 9.91 -3.03
CA CYS A 114 10.34 8.83 -3.51
C CYS A 114 10.03 7.75 -2.47
N HIS A 115 10.93 7.56 -1.49
CA HIS A 115 10.71 6.63 -0.40
C HIS A 115 9.72 7.19 0.62
N THR A 116 9.83 8.48 0.92
CA THR A 116 8.88 9.22 1.77
C THR A 116 7.49 9.24 1.14
N LEU A 117 7.41 9.51 -0.17
CA LEU A 117 6.16 9.43 -0.93
C LEU A 117 5.53 8.04 -0.85
N GLU A 118 6.31 6.97 -1.04
CA GLU A 118 5.80 5.61 -0.89
C GLU A 118 5.25 5.35 0.51
N HIS A 119 5.96 5.81 1.55
CA HIS A 119 5.51 5.67 2.93
C HIS A 119 4.19 6.39 3.19
N GLN A 120 4.09 7.67 2.81
CA GLN A 120 2.87 8.46 2.95
C GLN A 120 1.69 7.82 2.20
N ALA A 121 1.94 7.38 0.98
CA ALA A 121 0.92 6.78 0.14
C ALA A 121 0.45 5.41 0.68
N VAL A 122 1.35 4.61 1.24
CA VAL A 122 0.98 3.37 1.95
C VAL A 122 0.22 3.69 3.24
N ASP A 123 0.66 4.67 4.04
CA ASP A 123 0.01 5.02 5.30
C ASP A 123 -1.42 5.56 5.10
N SER A 124 -1.72 6.14 3.93
CA SER A 124 -3.07 6.57 3.55
C SER A 124 -4.08 5.42 3.36
N ILE A 125 -3.61 4.19 3.09
CA ILE A 125 -4.50 3.06 2.75
C ILE A 125 -5.45 2.73 3.89
N THR A 126 -4.94 2.61 5.11
CA THR A 126 -5.76 2.21 6.27
C THR A 126 -6.88 3.22 6.55
N PRO A 127 -6.62 4.53 6.74
CA PRO A 127 -7.70 5.49 6.96
C PRO A 127 -8.64 5.57 5.76
N CYS A 128 -8.15 5.56 4.52
CA CYS A 128 -9.01 5.60 3.34
C CYS A 128 -9.91 4.36 3.23
N PHE A 129 -9.47 3.20 3.69
CA PHE A 129 -10.30 2.00 3.65
C PHE A 129 -11.32 1.99 4.77
N ILE A 130 -10.86 2.18 6.01
CA ILE A 130 -11.73 2.11 7.19
C ILE A 130 -12.82 3.19 7.16
N ASN A 131 -12.48 4.42 6.76
CA ASN A 131 -13.44 5.52 6.72
C ASN A 131 -14.45 5.42 5.57
N ASN A 132 -14.22 4.54 4.59
CA ASN A 132 -15.11 4.32 3.45
C ASN A 132 -15.77 2.93 3.48
N ASP A 133 -16.09 2.43 4.68
CA ASP A 133 -16.85 1.18 4.91
C ASP A 133 -16.14 -0.13 4.52
N PHE A 134 -14.80 -0.18 4.61
CA PHE A 134 -14.05 -1.41 4.34
C PHE A 134 -14.58 -2.63 5.10
N CYS A 135 -14.93 -2.52 6.38
CA CYS A 135 -15.42 -3.68 7.13
C CYS A 135 -16.73 -4.27 6.59
N ASN A 136 -17.61 -3.42 6.06
CA ASN A 136 -18.87 -3.87 5.46
C ASN A 136 -18.63 -4.50 4.09
N ALA A 137 -17.80 -3.86 3.25
CA ALA A 137 -17.39 -4.40 1.97
C ALA A 137 -16.63 -5.73 2.15
N PHE A 138 -15.68 -5.80 3.07
CA PHE A 138 -14.89 -7.01 3.33
C PHE A 138 -15.75 -8.18 3.79
N ARG A 139 -16.72 -7.97 4.69
CA ARG A 139 -17.64 -9.02 5.15
C ARG A 139 -18.43 -9.68 4.00
N THR A 140 -18.72 -8.93 2.95
CA THR A 140 -19.53 -9.40 1.81
C THR A 140 -18.68 -9.85 0.63
N ASP A 141 -17.51 -9.23 0.43
CA ASP A 141 -16.70 -9.37 -0.78
C ASP A 141 -15.26 -9.85 -0.51
N ALA A 142 -14.96 -10.43 0.66
CA ALA A 142 -13.60 -10.85 1.04
C ALA A 142 -12.89 -11.68 -0.03
N ALA A 143 -13.59 -12.62 -0.68
CA ALA A 143 -13.02 -13.43 -1.75
C ALA A 143 -12.53 -12.56 -2.93
N GLN A 144 -13.25 -11.50 -3.28
CA GLN A 144 -12.85 -10.58 -4.34
C GLN A 144 -11.68 -9.70 -3.92
N PHE A 145 -11.64 -9.26 -2.66
CA PHE A 145 -10.47 -8.56 -2.11
C PHE A 145 -9.19 -9.40 -2.23
N PHE A 146 -9.26 -10.70 -1.96
CA PHE A 146 -8.09 -11.58 -2.09
C PHE A 146 -7.68 -11.89 -3.53
N ARG A 147 -8.60 -11.73 -4.50
CA ARG A 147 -8.24 -11.73 -5.93
C ARG A 147 -7.57 -10.43 -6.36
N VAL A 148 -7.87 -9.31 -5.70
CA VAL A 148 -7.16 -8.05 -5.92
C VAL A 148 -5.77 -8.10 -5.26
N TYR A 149 -5.69 -8.51 -4.00
CA TYR A 149 -4.46 -8.55 -3.21
C TYR A 149 -3.90 -9.97 -3.11
N GLU A 150 -3.58 -10.54 -4.25
CA GLU A 150 -3.09 -11.91 -4.31
C GLU A 150 -1.73 -12.04 -3.61
N PHE A 151 -1.51 -13.16 -2.93
CA PHE A 151 -0.29 -13.41 -2.18
C PHE A 151 0.98 -13.35 -3.07
N SER A 152 0.87 -13.65 -4.36
CA SER A 152 1.97 -13.52 -5.32
C SER A 152 2.49 -12.09 -5.45
N ASP A 153 1.64 -11.07 -5.23
CA ASP A 153 2.03 -9.65 -5.28
C ASP A 153 3.04 -9.28 -4.18
N LEU A 154 3.11 -10.06 -3.08
CA LEU A 154 4.14 -9.90 -2.05
C LEU A 154 5.56 -10.04 -2.62
N PHE A 155 5.76 -11.03 -3.49
CA PHE A 155 7.07 -11.39 -4.03
C PHE A 155 7.34 -10.71 -5.36
N THR A 156 6.33 -10.56 -6.21
CA THR A 156 6.50 -9.96 -7.55
C THR A 156 6.60 -8.44 -7.49
N ARG A 157 5.92 -7.79 -6.52
CA ARG A 157 5.86 -6.33 -6.41
C ARG A 157 6.40 -5.78 -5.10
N GLY A 158 6.92 -6.61 -4.21
CA GLY A 158 7.42 -6.15 -2.91
C GLY A 158 6.32 -5.55 -2.04
N ALA A 159 5.06 -5.95 -2.25
CA ALA A 159 3.87 -5.35 -1.64
C ALA A 159 3.68 -5.73 -0.15
N GLY A 160 4.75 -6.09 0.57
CA GLY A 160 4.69 -6.58 1.94
C GLY A 160 4.07 -5.58 2.93
N LYS A 161 4.35 -4.28 2.78
CA LYS A 161 3.75 -3.23 3.62
C LYS A 161 2.24 -3.14 3.43
N ILE A 162 1.77 -3.17 2.18
CA ILE A 162 0.35 -3.11 1.81
C ILE A 162 -0.37 -4.33 2.35
N TRP A 163 0.18 -5.52 2.10
CA TRP A 163 -0.44 -6.76 2.54
C TRP A 163 -0.59 -6.81 4.06
N ARG A 164 0.41 -6.32 4.81
CA ARG A 164 0.34 -6.15 6.26
C ARG A 164 -0.84 -5.26 6.67
N GLN A 165 -1.05 -4.12 5.99
CA GLN A 165 -2.19 -3.26 6.29
C GLN A 165 -3.53 -3.93 5.95
N ILE A 166 -3.64 -4.60 4.79
CA ILE A 166 -4.86 -5.33 4.41
C ILE A 166 -5.21 -6.39 5.45
N VAL A 167 -4.23 -7.18 5.91
CA VAL A 167 -4.44 -8.20 6.96
C VAL A 167 -4.79 -7.56 8.30
N ASN A 168 -4.12 -6.49 8.69
CA ASN A 168 -4.44 -5.78 9.94
C ASN A 168 -5.86 -5.22 9.93
N MET A 169 -6.31 -4.63 8.82
CA MET A 169 -7.67 -4.15 8.67
C MET A 169 -8.68 -5.30 8.65
N ALA A 170 -8.38 -6.39 7.93
CA ALA A 170 -9.23 -7.58 7.94
C ALA A 170 -9.38 -8.16 9.36
N ALA A 171 -8.28 -8.21 10.12
CA ALA A 171 -8.29 -8.62 11.52
C ALA A 171 -9.05 -7.64 12.42
N GLN A 172 -8.97 -6.33 12.18
CA GLN A 172 -9.75 -5.33 12.91
C GLN A 172 -11.25 -5.47 12.64
N CYS A 173 -11.63 -5.70 11.38
CA CYS A 173 -13.03 -5.89 10.98
C CYS A 173 -13.60 -7.23 11.46
N GLY A 174 -12.79 -8.29 11.41
CA GLY A 174 -13.12 -9.59 12.01
C GLY A 174 -13.15 -9.54 13.54
N GLY A 175 -12.28 -8.73 14.14
CA GLY A 175 -12.23 -8.43 15.56
C GLY A 175 -13.45 -7.66 16.05
N ALA A 176 -14.07 -6.83 15.22
CA ALA A 176 -15.35 -6.20 15.52
C ALA A 176 -16.52 -7.19 15.52
N ALA A 177 -16.49 -8.21 14.65
CA ALA A 177 -17.40 -9.36 14.73
C ALA A 177 -17.08 -10.29 15.92
N ALA A 178 -15.81 -10.36 16.33
CA ALA A 178 -15.35 -11.09 17.50
C ALA A 178 -15.48 -10.29 18.81
N ARG A 179 -15.83 -8.99 18.80
CA ARG A 179 -16.07 -8.20 20.02
C ARG A 179 -17.40 -8.51 20.70
N GLU A 180 -18.20 -9.40 20.12
CA GLU A 180 -19.28 -10.12 20.81
C GLU A 180 -18.79 -11.41 21.51
N ILE A 181 -17.51 -11.79 21.34
CA ILE A 181 -16.89 -12.99 21.91
C ILE A 181 -15.48 -12.63 22.44
N THR A 182 -15.45 -12.18 23.69
CA THR A 182 -14.27 -11.66 24.39
C THR A 182 -13.05 -12.59 24.44
N SER A 183 -11.89 -11.98 24.17
CA SER A 183 -10.56 -12.17 24.77
C SER A 183 -10.07 -13.60 25.13
N ASP A 184 -9.41 -14.29 24.19
CA ASP A 184 -8.18 -15.06 24.49
C ASP A 184 -7.36 -15.52 23.24
N THR A 185 -7.63 -14.99 22.05
CA THR A 185 -7.53 -15.83 20.85
C THR A 185 -6.62 -15.30 19.75
N SER A 186 -5.32 -15.14 20.03
CA SER A 186 -4.32 -14.96 18.98
C SER A 186 -4.23 -16.19 18.07
N GLU A 187 -4.34 -17.41 18.61
CA GLU A 187 -4.29 -18.65 17.83
C GLU A 187 -5.60 -18.92 17.08
N THR A 188 -6.76 -18.66 17.69
CA THR A 188 -8.05 -18.90 17.03
C THR A 188 -8.36 -17.85 15.97
N VAL A 189 -7.88 -16.61 16.09
CA VAL A 189 -8.01 -15.61 15.02
C VAL A 189 -7.13 -16.00 13.83
N ILE A 190 -5.86 -16.37 14.05
CA ILE A 190 -4.99 -16.89 12.99
C ILE A 190 -5.63 -18.12 12.35
N ASN A 191 -6.13 -19.06 13.15
CA ASN A 191 -6.78 -20.26 12.63
C ASN A 191 -8.08 -19.94 11.92
N THR A 192 -8.90 -18.99 12.38
CA THR A 192 -10.17 -18.65 11.71
C THR A 192 -9.93 -17.92 10.40
N VAL A 193 -8.95 -17.02 10.37
CA VAL A 193 -8.48 -16.36 9.16
C VAL A 193 -7.92 -17.42 8.20
N ASN A 194 -7.04 -18.31 8.67
CA ASN A 194 -6.51 -19.41 7.86
C ASN A 194 -7.59 -20.39 7.39
N THR A 195 -8.58 -20.70 8.22
CA THR A 195 -9.68 -21.63 7.88
C THR A 195 -10.63 -20.99 6.87
N PHE A 196 -10.89 -19.69 7.01
CA PHE A 196 -11.61 -18.91 6.02
C PHE A 196 -10.85 -18.88 4.69
N PHE A 197 -9.53 -18.64 4.73
CA PHE A 197 -8.66 -18.71 3.56
C PHE A 197 -8.59 -20.11 2.93
N ASP A 198 -8.54 -21.17 3.73
CA ASP A 198 -8.52 -22.57 3.28
C ASP A 198 -9.87 -23.02 2.73
N SER A 199 -10.96 -22.41 3.18
CA SER A 199 -12.29 -22.60 2.61
C SER A 199 -12.41 -21.91 1.26
N LEU A 200 -11.84 -20.71 1.12
CA LEU A 200 -11.82 -19.97 -0.14
C LEU A 200 -10.87 -20.59 -1.17
N SER A 201 -9.69 -21.06 -0.78
CA SER A 201 -8.73 -21.72 -1.68
C SER A 201 -9.30 -23.01 -2.29
N ARG A 202 -10.11 -23.76 -1.52
CA ARG A 202 -10.82 -24.95 -1.99
C ARG A 202 -12.05 -24.63 -2.85
N GLY A 203 -12.62 -23.43 -2.74
CA GLY A 203 -13.76 -22.96 -3.54
C GLY A 203 -13.40 -22.39 -4.90
N VAL A 204 -12.14 -21.97 -5.11
CA VAL A 204 -11.64 -21.40 -6.39
C VAL A 204 -11.11 -22.47 -7.35
N GLY A 205 -11.16 -23.75 -6.97
CA GLY A 205 -10.75 -24.90 -7.78
C GLY A 205 -11.88 -25.62 -8.54
N LYS A 206 -13.01 -24.94 -8.82
CA LYS A 206 -14.07 -25.43 -9.71
C LYS A 206 -14.51 -24.37 -10.69
#